data_AF-A0A7C5R491-F1
#
_entry.id   AF-A0A7C5R491-F1
#
_cell.length_a   1.000
_cell.length_b   1.000
_cell.length_c   1.000
_cell.angle_alpha   90.00
_cell.angle_beta   90.00
_cell.angle_gamma   90.00
#
_symmetry.space_group_name_H-M   'P 1'
#
loop_
_entity.id
_entity.type
_entity.pdbx_description
1 polymer ?
#
loop_
_entity_poly.entity_id
_entity_poly.type
_entity_poly.pdbx_seq_one_letter_code
_entity_poly.pdbx_strand_id
1 'polypeptide(L)'
;MTDIARATTAPAIDMRLKIAAVWSSLLFIFADVDMVAFFRADVLQDALAGKVAVFTVDQSFLLLTTLYVIIPSLMISLSLILPPRANRLTNIIVAAVYALTILGSCIGEVWIYYWVGSLTEVLLLLVILRYAWKMP
;
A
#
# COMPACT_ATOMS: atom_id res chain seq x y z
N MET A 1 -19.20 -43.81 20.51
CA MET A 1 -19.95 -43.30 19.35
C MET A 1 -20.67 -42.06 19.86
N THR A 2 -20.36 -40.82 19.49
CA THR A 2 -19.61 -40.29 18.35
C THR A 2 -19.25 -38.86 18.72
N ASP A 3 -17.95 -38.59 18.83
CA ASP A 3 -17.36 -37.28 19.07
C ASP A 3 -17.36 -36.50 17.74
N ILE A 4 -18.56 -36.17 17.24
CA ILE A 4 -18.77 -35.53 15.94
C ILE A 4 -19.48 -34.20 16.16
N ALA A 5 -18.72 -33.18 16.58
CA ALA A 5 -19.02 -31.77 16.26
C ALA A 5 -17.90 -30.84 16.75
N ARG A 6 -16.62 -31.12 16.44
CA ARG A 6 -15.63 -30.03 16.41
C ARG A 6 -15.87 -29.28 15.11
N ALA A 7 -16.81 -28.33 15.14
CA ALA A 7 -16.89 -27.29 14.14
C ALA A 7 -15.49 -26.68 14.04
N THR A 8 -14.89 -26.73 12.86
CA THR A 8 -13.62 -26.08 12.53
C THR A 8 -13.82 -24.56 12.53
N THR A 9 -14.03 -23.96 13.71
CA THR A 9 -13.89 -22.51 13.86
C THR A 9 -12.41 -22.22 13.91
N ALA A 10 -11.82 -21.85 12.77
CA ALA A 10 -10.49 -21.27 12.77
C ALA A 10 -10.45 -20.14 13.82
N PRO A 11 -9.38 -20.04 14.64
CA PRO A 11 -9.28 -18.97 15.63
C PRO A 11 -9.38 -17.62 14.93
N ALA A 12 -10.06 -16.66 15.57
CA ALA A 12 -10.22 -15.32 15.02
C ALA A 12 -8.84 -14.69 14.77
N ILE A 13 -8.57 -14.32 13.51
CA ILE A 13 -7.29 -13.71 13.13
C ILE A 13 -7.14 -12.36 13.84
N ASP A 14 -5.99 -12.16 14.48
CA ASP A 14 -5.63 -10.91 15.17
C ASP A 14 -5.72 -9.70 14.22
N MET A 15 -6.29 -8.59 14.72
CA MET A 15 -6.49 -7.37 13.91
C MET A 15 -5.17 -6.80 13.38
N ARG A 16 -4.10 -6.85 14.18
CA ARG A 16 -2.77 -6.38 13.79
C ARG A 16 -2.23 -7.19 12.62
N LEU A 17 -2.44 -8.50 12.65
CA LEU A 17 -2.03 -9.40 11.58
C LEU A 17 -2.81 -9.14 10.29
N LYS A 18 -4.12 -8.88 10.39
CA LYS A 18 -4.93 -8.46 9.23
C LYS A 18 -4.38 -7.18 8.61
N ILE A 19 -4.10 -6.16 9.41
CA ILE A 19 -3.55 -4.88 8.92
C ILE A 19 -2.19 -5.09 8.27
N ALA A 20 -1.28 -5.85 8.89
CA ALA A 20 0.04 -6.16 8.32
C ALA A 20 -0.06 -6.91 6.99
N ALA A 21 -0.99 -7.85 6.86
CA ALA A 21 -1.24 -8.57 5.62
C ALA A 21 -1.79 -7.65 4.51
N VAL A 22 -2.65 -6.69 4.86
CA VAL A 22 -3.18 -5.71 3.89
C VAL A 22 -2.08 -4.73 3.45
N TRP A 23 -1.21 -4.24 4.36
CA TRP A 23 -0.02 -3.46 3.98
C TRP A 23 0.91 -4.22 3.04
N SER A 24 1.12 -5.51 3.31
CA SER A 24 1.95 -6.37 2.45
C SER A 24 1.34 -6.51 1.06
N SER A 25 0.03 -6.75 0.99
CA SER A 25 -0.71 -6.84 -0.29
C SER A 25 -0.64 -5.53 -1.07
N LEU A 26 -0.84 -4.40 -0.38
CA LEU A 26 -0.72 -3.07 -0.96
C LEU A 26 0.67 -2.86 -1.57
N LEU A 27 1.73 -3.20 -0.84
CA LEU A 27 3.10 -3.05 -1.33
C LEU A 27 3.41 -3.91 -2.55
N PHE A 28 2.87 -5.13 -2.62
CA PHE A 28 3.04 -5.98 -3.80
C PHE A 28 2.36 -5.38 -5.03
N ILE A 29 1.14 -4.85 -4.88
CA ILE A 29 0.43 -4.20 -5.99
C ILE A 29 1.14 -2.92 -6.41
N PHE A 30 1.55 -2.11 -5.43
CA PHE A 30 2.29 -0.87 -5.67
C PHE A 30 3.58 -1.13 -6.46
N ALA A 31 4.37 -2.12 -6.02
CA ALA A 31 5.58 -2.51 -6.72
C ALA A 31 5.31 -3.10 -8.11
N ASP A 32 4.22 -3.85 -8.29
CA ASP A 32 3.84 -4.42 -9.58
C ASP A 32 3.45 -3.33 -10.58
N VAL A 33 2.59 -2.37 -10.18
CA VAL A 33 2.16 -1.23 -11.01
C VAL A 33 3.36 -0.43 -11.51
N ASP A 34 4.32 -0.13 -10.62
CA ASP A 34 5.56 0.56 -10.97
C ASP A 34 6.45 -0.28 -11.89
N MET A 35 6.58 -1.59 -11.61
CA MET A 35 7.38 -2.50 -12.42
C MET A 35 6.85 -2.59 -13.85
N VAL A 36 5.54 -2.74 -14.01
CA VAL A 36 4.95 -2.82 -15.35
C VAL A 36 4.98 -1.48 -16.09
N ALA A 37 4.98 -0.35 -15.36
CA ALA A 37 5.15 0.97 -15.95
C ALA A 37 6.49 1.14 -16.66
N PHE A 38 7.56 0.44 -16.25
CA PHE A 38 8.85 0.48 -16.96
C PHE A 38 8.79 -0.11 -18.37
N PHE A 39 7.77 -0.90 -18.71
CA PHE A 39 7.58 -1.40 -20.07
C PHE A 39 6.82 -0.42 -20.98
N ARG A 40 6.30 0.69 -20.43
CA ARG A 40 5.70 1.76 -21.23
C ARG A 40 6.77 2.55 -21.97
N ALA A 41 6.59 2.70 -23.27
CA ALA A 41 7.53 3.42 -24.12
C ALA A 41 7.67 4.88 -23.69
N ASP A 42 6.57 5.56 -23.35
CA ASP A 42 6.58 6.95 -22.88
C ASP A 42 7.36 7.11 -21.56
N VAL A 43 7.12 6.23 -20.58
CA VAL A 43 7.85 6.24 -19.30
C VAL A 43 9.33 5.94 -19.49
N LEU A 44 9.67 4.97 -20.35
CA LEU A 44 11.06 4.61 -20.62
C LEU A 44 11.84 5.75 -21.30
N GLN A 45 11.22 6.43 -22.28
CA GLN A 45 11.85 7.56 -22.95
C GLN A 45 12.07 8.74 -21.99
N ASP A 46 11.10 9.04 -21.13
CA ASP A 46 11.26 10.07 -20.10
C ASP A 46 12.39 9.70 -19.13
N ALA A 47 12.46 8.44 -18.68
CA ALA A 47 13.51 7.97 -17.78
C ALA A 47 14.91 8.10 -18.42
N LEU A 48 15.06 7.75 -19.70
CA LEU A 48 16.31 7.94 -20.46
C LEU A 48 16.68 9.43 -20.62
N ALA A 49 15.68 10.31 -20.67
CA ALA A 49 15.87 11.76 -20.65
C ALA A 49 16.10 12.34 -19.24
N GLY A 50 16.22 11.49 -18.21
CA GLY A 50 16.44 11.90 -16.82
C GLY A 50 15.19 12.48 -16.16
N LYS A 51 13.99 12.03 -16.55
CA LYS A 51 12.70 12.52 -16.05
C LYS A 51 11.77 11.38 -15.65
N VAL A 52 10.89 11.67 -14.69
CA VAL A 52 9.72 10.83 -14.37
C VAL A 52 8.54 11.78 -14.19
N ALA A 53 7.56 11.71 -15.10
CA ALA A 53 6.46 12.68 -15.18
C ALA A 53 6.99 14.13 -15.18
N VAL A 54 6.65 14.92 -14.16
CA VAL A 54 7.07 16.33 -14.03
C VAL A 54 8.38 16.51 -13.25
N PHE A 55 8.99 15.42 -12.76
CA PHE A 55 10.16 15.46 -11.89
C PHE A 55 11.45 15.14 -12.64
N THR A 56 12.54 15.78 -12.24
CA THR A 56 13.90 15.44 -12.68
C THR A 56 14.44 14.29 -11.84
N VAL A 57 15.05 13.30 -12.48
CA VAL A 57 15.69 12.17 -11.82
C VAL A 57 17.08 12.61 -11.33
N ASP A 58 17.15 13.04 -10.07
CA ASP A 58 18.37 13.39 -9.37
C ASP A 58 18.51 12.63 -8.03
N GLN A 59 19.58 12.91 -7.29
CA GLN A 59 19.82 12.29 -5.98
C GLN A 59 18.67 12.51 -5.00
N SER A 60 18.03 13.68 -5.03
CA SER A 60 16.93 14.02 -4.13
C SER A 60 15.68 13.23 -4.50
N PHE A 61 15.33 13.16 -5.79
CA PHE A 61 14.21 12.39 -6.28
C PHE A 61 14.32 10.91 -5.89
N LEU A 62 15.49 10.30 -6.13
CA LEU A 62 15.73 8.89 -5.80
C LEU A 62 15.64 8.64 -4.28
N LEU A 63 16.22 9.53 -3.47
CA LEU A 63 16.14 9.44 -2.02
C LEU A 63 14.68 9.54 -1.53
N LEU A 64 13.94 10.55 -2.00
CA LEU A 64 12.57 10.79 -1.56
C LEU A 64 11.62 9.65 -1.98
N THR A 65 11.77 9.14 -3.21
CA THR A 65 10.99 7.98 -3.69
C THR A 65 11.30 6.73 -2.87
N THR A 66 12.57 6.53 -2.49
CA THR A 66 12.97 5.42 -1.61
C THR A 66 12.37 5.58 -0.21
N LEU A 67 12.48 6.76 0.39
CA LEU A 67 11.91 7.06 1.70
C LEU A 67 10.38 6.92 1.71
N TYR A 68 9.72 7.29 0.61
CA TYR A 68 8.30 7.09 0.42
C TYR A 68 7.95 5.61 0.60
N VAL A 69 8.54 4.70 -0.19
CA VAL A 69 8.26 3.23 -0.13
C VAL A 69 8.71 2.56 1.18
N ILE A 70 9.70 3.11 1.88
CA ILE A 70 10.11 2.62 3.21
C ILE A 70 8.95 2.72 4.22
N ILE A 71 8.14 3.77 4.17
CA ILE A 71 7.04 3.98 5.13
C ILE A 71 6.05 2.80 5.16
N PRO A 72 5.40 2.38 4.06
CA PRO A 72 4.46 1.26 4.05
C PRO A 72 5.19 -0.07 4.32
N SER A 73 6.47 -0.17 4.00
CA SER A 73 7.29 -1.35 4.31
C SER A 73 7.46 -1.53 5.81
N LEU A 74 7.75 -0.44 6.51
CA LEU A 74 7.78 -0.42 7.97
C LEU A 74 6.40 -0.60 8.58
N MET A 75 5.33 -0.14 7.93
CA MET A 75 3.96 -0.34 8.44
C MET A 75 3.59 -1.81 8.60
N ILE A 76 4.16 -2.72 7.81
CA ILE A 76 3.97 -4.18 7.99
C ILE A 76 4.39 -4.61 9.40
N SER A 77 5.62 -4.25 9.82
CA SER A 77 6.17 -4.64 11.11
C SER A 77 5.63 -3.78 12.25
N LEU A 78 5.51 -2.46 12.04
CA LEU A 78 4.96 -1.51 13.01
C LEU A 78 3.53 -1.86 13.42
N SER A 79 2.72 -2.36 12.49
CA SER A 79 1.35 -2.79 12.80
C SER A 79 1.30 -3.96 13.79
N LEU A 80 2.36 -4.75 13.90
CA LEU A 80 2.42 -5.88 14.84
C LEU A 80 2.96 -5.45 16.22
N ILE A 81 3.95 -4.57 16.24
CA ILE A 81 4.71 -4.23 17.46
C ILE A 81 4.17 -3.02 18.22
N LEU A 82 3.50 -2.08 17.55
CA LEU A 82 3.05 -0.84 18.19
C LEU A 82 1.93 -1.08 19.23
N PRO A 83 1.91 -0.31 20.34
CA PRO A 83 0.78 -0.29 21.28
C PRO A 83 -0.53 0.11 20.58
N PRO A 84 -1.70 -0.38 21.04
CA PRO A 84 -2.98 -0.22 20.33
C PRO A 84 -3.30 1.22 19.88
N ARG A 85 -3.14 2.20 20.78
CA ARG A 85 -3.44 3.61 20.49
C ARG A 85 -2.53 4.21 19.42
N ALA A 86 -1.22 3.97 19.53
CA ALA A 86 -0.26 4.45 18.54
C ALA A 86 -0.47 3.76 17.19
N ASN A 87 -0.69 2.45 17.22
CA ASN A 87 -0.93 1.64 16.04
C ASN A 87 -2.17 2.12 15.25
N ARG A 88 -3.26 2.42 15.96
CA ARG A 88 -4.47 3.00 15.35
C ARG A 88 -4.19 4.32 14.66
N LEU A 89 -3.55 5.27 15.38
CA LEU A 89 -3.31 6.61 14.84
C LEU A 89 -2.37 6.57 13.64
N THR A 90 -1.25 5.84 13.74
CA THR A 90 -0.28 5.71 12.65
C THR A 90 -0.91 5.09 11.40
N ASN A 91 -1.68 4.00 11.55
CA ASN A 91 -2.36 3.38 10.41
C ASN A 91 -3.36 4.34 9.74
N ILE A 92 -4.13 5.09 10.51
CA ILE A 92 -5.09 6.05 9.96
C ILE A 92 -4.38 7.14 9.17
N ILE A 93 -3.36 7.76 9.75
CA ILE A 93 -2.63 8.86 9.12
C ILE A 93 -1.92 8.37 7.85
N VAL A 94 -1.14 7.30 7.95
CA VAL A 94 -0.35 6.81 6.81
C VAL A 94 -1.27 6.31 5.69
N ALA A 95 -2.34 5.57 6.01
CA ALA A 95 -3.26 5.11 4.99
C ALA A 95 -4.01 6.25 4.29
N ALA A 96 -4.39 7.30 5.02
CA ALA A 96 -5.02 8.48 4.43
C ALA A 96 -4.08 9.25 3.51
N VAL A 97 -2.83 9.47 3.92
CA VAL A 97 -1.81 10.14 3.09
C VAL A 97 -1.57 9.35 1.80
N TYR A 98 -1.40 8.03 1.90
CA TYR A 98 -1.20 7.15 0.74
C TYR A 98 -2.40 7.13 -0.20
N ALA A 99 -3.62 7.19 0.33
CA ALA A 99 -4.81 7.24 -0.51
C ALA A 99 -4.83 8.53 -1.34
N LEU A 100 -4.46 9.67 -0.73
CA LEU A 100 -4.40 10.95 -1.44
C LEU A 100 -3.30 11.00 -2.51
N THR A 101 -2.12 10.44 -2.22
CA THR A 101 -1.02 10.41 -3.20
C THR A 101 -1.35 9.54 -4.40
N ILE A 102 -1.96 8.36 -4.19
CA ILE A 102 -2.39 7.45 -5.26
C ILE A 102 -3.52 8.06 -6.10
N LEU A 103 -4.48 8.73 -5.47
CA LEU A 103 -5.52 9.45 -6.19
C LEU A 103 -4.93 10.61 -7.02
N GLY A 104 -3.94 11.31 -6.49
CA GLY A 104 -3.23 12.37 -7.19
C GLY A 104 -2.42 11.87 -8.38
N SER A 105 -1.79 10.69 -8.25
CA SER A 105 -0.98 10.10 -9.32
C SER A 105 -1.82 9.58 -10.50
N CYS A 106 -3.12 9.33 -10.30
CA CYS A 106 -4.06 9.00 -11.39
C CYS A 106 -4.39 10.18 -12.30
N ILE A 107 -4.05 11.42 -11.93
CA ILE A 107 -4.41 12.61 -12.71
C ILE A 107 -3.62 12.62 -14.02
N GLY A 108 -4.35 12.65 -15.14
CA GLY A 108 -3.75 12.64 -16.49
C GLY A 108 -3.39 11.25 -17.00
N GLU A 109 -3.69 10.20 -16.23
CA GLU A 109 -3.38 8.82 -16.59
C GLU A 109 -4.48 8.22 -17.49
N VAL A 110 -4.05 7.47 -18.50
CA VAL A 110 -4.93 6.89 -19.53
C VAL A 110 -4.83 5.36 -19.58
N TRP A 111 -3.81 4.77 -18.96
CA TRP A 111 -3.57 3.34 -19.04
C TRP A 111 -4.42 2.56 -18.03
N ILE A 112 -5.16 1.57 -18.53
CA ILE A 112 -6.14 0.80 -17.74
C ILE A 112 -5.47 0.02 -16.60
N TYR A 113 -4.27 -0.55 -16.81
CA TYR A 113 -3.57 -1.29 -15.76
C TYR A 113 -3.29 -0.40 -14.54
N TYR A 114 -2.97 0.87 -14.79
CA TYR A 114 -2.70 1.84 -13.73
C TYR A 114 -3.99 2.14 -12.96
N TRP A 115 -5.09 2.41 -13.66
CA TRP A 115 -6.40 2.62 -13.02
C TRP A 115 -6.85 1.43 -12.18
N VAL A 116 -6.68 0.20 -12.66
CA VAL A 116 -7.02 -1.02 -11.92
C VAL A 116 -6.11 -1.21 -10.71
N GLY A 117 -4.81 -0.97 -10.88
CA GLY A 117 -3.82 -1.00 -9.80
C GLY A 117 -4.18 0.01 -8.70
N SER A 118 -4.28 1.29 -9.05
CA SER A 118 -4.60 2.37 -8.13
C SER A 118 -5.96 2.23 -7.47
N LEU A 119 -6.98 1.74 -8.18
CA LEU A 119 -8.26 1.41 -7.55
C LEU A 119 -8.09 0.33 -6.47
N THR A 120 -7.31 -0.72 -6.77
CA THR A 120 -7.08 -1.81 -5.83
C THR A 120 -6.29 -1.32 -4.61
N GLU A 121 -5.27 -0.50 -4.81
CA GLU A 121 -4.50 0.13 -3.75
C GLU A 121 -5.38 0.96 -2.81
N VAL A 122 -6.23 1.84 -3.39
CA VAL A 122 -7.18 2.65 -2.61
C VAL A 122 -8.15 1.78 -1.84
N LEU A 123 -8.68 0.71 -2.43
CA LEU A 123 -9.55 -0.23 -1.73
C LEU A 123 -8.85 -0.92 -0.54
N LEU A 124 -7.58 -1.33 -0.70
CA LEU A 124 -6.79 -1.90 0.39
C LEU A 124 -6.55 -0.87 1.50
N LEU A 125 -6.26 0.39 1.15
CA LEU A 125 -6.10 1.48 2.12
C LEU A 125 -7.40 1.75 2.88
N LEU A 126 -8.56 1.72 2.23
CA LEU A 126 -9.87 1.82 2.89
C LEU A 126 -10.12 0.65 3.86
N VAL A 127 -9.66 -0.56 3.52
CA VAL A 127 -9.71 -1.72 4.42
C VAL A 127 -8.82 -1.49 5.64
N ILE A 128 -7.59 -0.95 5.47
CA ILE A 128 -6.71 -0.59 6.58
C ILE A 128 -7.38 0.44 7.49
N LEU A 129 -7.96 1.50 6.93
CA LEU A 129 -8.69 2.52 7.69
C LEU A 129 -9.83 1.91 8.51
N ARG A 130 -10.62 1.02 7.89
CA ARG A 130 -11.72 0.32 8.58
C ARG A 130 -11.22 -0.57 9.72
N TYR A 131 -10.11 -1.28 9.54
CA TYR A 131 -9.53 -2.13 10.57
C TYR A 131 -8.93 -1.31 11.70
N ALA A 132 -8.16 -0.27 11.38
CA ALA A 132 -7.56 0.64 12.36
C ALA A 132 -8.64 1.33 13.20
N TRP A 133 -9.75 1.77 12.61
CA TRP A 133 -10.86 2.39 13.34
C TRP A 133 -11.52 1.46 14.37
N LYS A 134 -11.54 0.15 14.10
CA LYS A 134 -12.09 -0.86 15.01
C LYS A 134 -11.10 -1.30 16.10
N MET A 135 -9.86 -0.82 16.08
CA MET A 135 -8.89 -1.13 17.12
C MET A 135 -9.22 -0.39 18.43
N PRO A 136 -9.09 -1.05 19.59
CA PRO A 136 -9.31 -0.45 20.90
C PRO A 136 -8.31 0.69 21.20
#